data_AF-A0A8H8Z011-F1
#
_entry.id   AF-A0A8H8Z011-F1
#
_cell.length_a   1.000
_cell.length_b   1.000
_cell.length_c   1.000
_cell.angle_alpha   90.00
_cell.angle_beta   90.00
_cell.angle_gamma   90.00
#
_symmetry.space_group_name_H-M   'P 1'
#
loop_
_entity.id
_entity.type
_entity.pdbx_description
1 polymer ?
#
loop_
_entity_poly.entity_id
_entity_poly.type
_entity_poly.pdbx_seq_one_letter_code
_entity_poly.pdbx_strand_id
1 'polypeptide(L)'
;MLAFLILPVLVSGFIVCNYNPNFYYKIHRYQGQYLYFISACLGVASLLAFSVIAFIAHKFFPSTICIFNWEITISIAILLESLILEVQDEKAKANLIAFAWIVVISLGTILIAYFWSVCSRARLHIKAGTLEKSKILLMSKVLSDNPMDKLFFESYLYSRPLLLSLNSRKVYVGTINSLGELNESSGMDQEISLIPIMSGYRNEDTLEVHFTTYYEVIATDLNIVIRQDQILSASWFDFDIYKKLNPRKISSISSIWTTLCDKKG
;
A
#
# COMPACT_ATOMS: atom_id res chain seq x y z
N MET A 1 13.47 28.13 -18.94
CA MET A 1 14.47 27.10 -18.57
C MET A 1 14.03 26.28 -17.36
N LEU A 2 13.66 26.86 -16.22
CA LEU A 2 13.22 26.11 -15.04
C LEU A 2 11.95 25.25 -15.23
N ALA A 3 11.03 25.65 -16.11
CA ALA A 3 9.84 24.87 -16.42
C ALA A 3 10.16 23.44 -16.92
N PHE A 4 11.33 23.22 -17.53
CA PHE A 4 11.77 21.89 -17.96
C PHE A 4 12.03 20.92 -16.80
N LEU A 5 12.27 21.43 -15.57
CA LEU A 5 12.46 20.59 -14.38
C LEU A 5 11.16 20.03 -13.82
N ILE A 6 9.99 20.56 -14.22
CA ILE A 6 8.70 20.08 -13.74
C ILE A 6 8.49 18.61 -14.14
N LEU A 7 8.84 18.24 -15.37
CA LEU A 7 8.65 16.88 -15.87
C LEU A 7 9.55 15.86 -15.14
N PRO A 8 10.86 16.04 -15.02
CA PRO A 8 11.73 15.16 -14.22
C PRO A 8 11.32 15.05 -12.75
N VAL A 9 10.82 16.14 -12.16
CA VAL A 9 10.28 16.13 -10.79
C VAL A 9 9.03 15.24 -10.72
N LEU A 10 8.07 15.39 -11.63
CA LEU A 10 6.88 14.55 -11.64
C LEU A 10 7.21 13.07 -11.94
N VAL A 11 8.14 12.80 -12.85
CA VAL A 11 8.59 11.45 -13.20
C VAL A 11 9.30 10.79 -12.02
N SER A 12 10.22 11.49 -11.36
CA SER A 12 10.92 10.97 -10.18
C SER A 12 9.96 10.70 -9.02
N GLY A 13 9.00 11.59 -8.77
CA GLY A 13 7.91 11.38 -7.84
C GLY A 13 7.10 10.12 -8.14
N PHE A 14 6.68 9.95 -9.39
CA PHE A 14 5.92 8.79 -9.85
C PHE A 14 6.70 7.48 -9.69
N ILE A 15 8.02 7.50 -9.94
CA ILE A 15 8.89 6.35 -9.69
C ILE A 15 8.87 5.97 -8.21
N VAL A 16 9.05 6.93 -7.31
CA VAL A 16 9.00 6.65 -5.86
C VAL A 16 7.63 6.09 -5.46
N CYS A 17 6.54 6.67 -5.97
CA CYS A 17 5.18 6.20 -5.71
C CYS A 17 4.97 4.72 -6.05
N ASN A 18 5.43 4.29 -7.24
CA ASN A 18 5.16 2.95 -7.76
C ASN A 18 6.16 1.90 -7.29
N TYR A 19 7.45 2.26 -7.16
CA TYR A 19 8.49 1.29 -6.85
C TYR A 19 8.75 1.13 -5.35
N ASN A 20 8.43 2.15 -4.54
CA ASN A 20 8.60 2.08 -3.09
C ASN A 20 7.36 1.41 -2.45
N PRO A 21 7.53 0.23 -1.82
CA PRO A 21 6.40 -0.56 -1.35
C PRO A 21 5.59 0.15 -0.25
N ASN A 22 6.21 1.02 0.55
CA ASN A 22 5.49 1.78 1.58
C ASN A 22 4.49 2.78 0.99
N PHE A 23 4.86 3.42 -0.12
CA PHE A 23 4.02 4.40 -0.77
C PHE A 23 3.00 3.73 -1.70
N TYR A 24 3.40 2.64 -2.38
CA TYR A 24 2.53 1.88 -3.27
C TYR A 24 1.17 1.51 -2.61
N TYR A 25 1.17 0.79 -1.49
CA TYR A 25 -0.08 0.37 -0.84
C TYR A 25 -0.89 1.54 -0.25
N LYS A 26 -0.23 2.66 0.08
CA LYS A 26 -0.92 3.84 0.62
C LYS A 26 -1.56 4.67 -0.49
N ILE A 27 -0.95 4.67 -1.67
CA ILE A 27 -1.34 5.50 -2.81
C ILE A 27 -2.63 5.02 -3.46
N HIS A 28 -2.84 3.71 -3.54
CA HIS A 28 -4.03 3.12 -4.15
C HIS A 28 -5.33 3.44 -3.39
N ARG A 29 -5.25 4.11 -2.23
CA ARG A 29 -6.39 4.64 -1.49
C ARG A 29 -6.77 6.06 -1.91
N TYR A 30 -5.84 6.82 -2.48
CA TYR A 30 -6.05 8.22 -2.83
C TYR A 30 -6.60 8.36 -4.25
N GLN A 31 -7.65 9.18 -4.40
CA GLN A 31 -8.29 9.41 -5.69
C GLN A 31 -7.76 10.67 -6.39
N GLY A 32 -7.66 10.59 -7.72
CA GLY A 32 -7.59 11.72 -8.64
C GLY A 32 -6.43 12.70 -8.38
N GLN A 33 -6.77 13.97 -8.09
CA GLN A 33 -5.82 15.09 -8.09
C GLN A 33 -4.77 15.01 -6.98
N TYR A 34 -5.09 14.38 -5.85
CA TYR A 34 -4.18 14.26 -4.71
C TYR A 34 -2.93 13.42 -5.04
N LEU A 35 -3.07 12.47 -5.97
CA LEU A 35 -1.96 11.64 -6.44
C LEU A 35 -0.88 12.48 -7.14
N TYR A 36 -1.28 13.47 -7.95
CA TYR A 36 -0.34 14.38 -8.60
C TYR A 36 0.43 15.22 -7.59
N PHE A 37 -0.24 15.68 -6.52
CA PHE A 37 0.42 16.43 -5.45
C PHE A 37 1.40 15.56 -4.64
N ILE A 38 1.04 14.32 -4.33
CA ILE A 38 1.98 13.39 -3.67
C ILE A 38 3.21 13.15 -4.55
N SER A 39 2.99 12.85 -5.84
CA SER A 39 4.06 12.66 -6.79
C SER A 39 4.96 13.89 -6.86
N ALA A 40 4.39 15.09 -7.01
CA ALA A 40 5.14 16.34 -7.02
C ALA A 40 5.98 16.54 -5.75
N CYS A 41 5.39 16.30 -4.56
CA CYS A 41 6.10 16.41 -3.28
C CYS A 41 7.28 15.43 -3.18
N LEU A 42 7.10 14.17 -3.57
CA LEU A 42 8.16 13.16 -3.55
C LEU A 42 9.25 13.45 -4.59
N GLY A 43 8.87 14.00 -5.74
CA GLY A 43 9.79 14.48 -6.77
C GLY A 43 10.65 15.64 -6.29
N VAL A 44 10.04 16.63 -5.62
CA VAL A 44 10.77 17.76 -5.03
C VAL A 44 11.73 17.27 -3.95
N ALA A 45 11.32 16.31 -3.12
CA ALA A 45 12.21 15.70 -2.13
C ALA A 45 13.42 15.01 -2.78
N SER A 46 13.20 14.31 -3.91
CA SER A 46 14.27 13.69 -4.70
C SER A 46 15.21 14.75 -5.29
N LEU A 47 14.68 15.86 -5.80
CA LEU A 47 15.47 16.98 -6.31
C LEU A 47 16.34 17.62 -5.23
N LEU A 48 15.79 17.86 -4.05
CA LEU A 48 16.55 18.39 -2.92
C LEU A 48 17.64 17.42 -2.48
N ALA A 49 17.34 16.12 -2.38
CA ALA A 49 18.32 15.10 -2.03
C ALA A 49 19.48 15.07 -3.03
N PHE A 50 19.20 15.04 -4.33
CA PHE A 50 20.24 15.09 -5.35
C PHE A 50 21.06 16.38 -5.27
N SER A 51 20.41 17.54 -5.08
CA SER A 51 21.11 18.83 -5.00
C SER A 51 22.08 18.88 -3.82
N VAL A 52 21.68 18.36 -2.65
CA VAL A 52 22.53 18.25 -1.47
C VAL A 52 23.70 17.29 -1.72
N ILE A 53 23.44 16.13 -2.32
CA ILE A 53 24.48 15.15 -2.66
C ILE A 53 25.48 15.75 -3.66
N ALA A 54 25.01 16.44 -4.70
CA ALA A 54 25.85 17.10 -5.69
C ALA A 54 26.72 18.20 -5.05
N PHE A 55 26.16 19.00 -4.14
CA PHE A 55 26.91 20.02 -3.39
C PHE A 55 28.00 19.41 -2.51
N ILE A 56 27.67 18.33 -1.77
CA ILE A 56 28.64 17.59 -0.95
C ILE A 56 29.72 17.00 -1.86
N ALA A 57 29.34 16.36 -2.96
CA ALA A 57 30.28 15.76 -3.88
C ALA A 57 31.27 16.81 -4.44
N HIS A 58 30.78 17.98 -4.84
CA HIS A 58 31.63 19.07 -5.30
C HIS A 58 32.61 19.56 -4.23
N LYS A 59 32.21 19.59 -2.95
CA LYS A 59 33.07 20.02 -1.85
C LYS A 59 34.17 19.00 -1.50
N PHE A 60 33.87 17.71 -1.58
CA PHE A 60 34.75 16.66 -1.06
C PHE A 60 35.58 15.94 -2.13
N PHE A 61 35.13 15.89 -3.38
CA PHE A 61 35.87 15.20 -4.44
C PHE A 61 36.84 16.13 -5.18
N PRO A 62 38.10 15.72 -5.39
CA PRO A 62 39.02 16.47 -6.22
C PRO A 62 38.53 16.50 -7.68
N SER A 63 38.80 17.59 -8.37
CA SER A 63 38.37 17.81 -9.76
C SER A 63 39.02 16.84 -10.76
N THR A 64 40.22 16.36 -10.45
CA THR A 64 40.98 15.38 -11.23
C THR A 64 41.52 14.28 -10.32
N ILE A 65 41.43 13.03 -10.77
CA ILE A 65 42.13 11.90 -10.13
C ILE A 65 43.10 11.33 -11.15
N CYS A 66 44.36 11.18 -10.74
CA CYS A 66 45.39 10.56 -11.56
C CYS A 66 45.50 9.09 -11.20
N ILE A 67 45.22 8.19 -12.15
CA ILE A 67 45.43 6.75 -12.01
C ILE A 67 46.43 6.32 -13.08
N PHE A 68 47.61 5.81 -12.69
CA PHE A 68 48.62 5.23 -13.60
C PHE A 68 48.82 6.05 -14.91
N ASN A 69 49.18 7.34 -14.78
CA ASN A 69 49.38 8.31 -15.87
C ASN A 69 48.13 8.79 -16.64
N TRP A 70 46.92 8.41 -16.24
CA TRP A 70 45.69 8.90 -16.86
C TRP A 70 45.06 9.95 -15.94
N GLU A 71 44.95 11.18 -16.44
CA GLU A 71 44.21 12.25 -15.78
C GLU A 71 42.72 12.11 -16.11
N ILE A 72 41.94 11.61 -15.16
CA ILE A 72 40.49 11.50 -15.32
C ILE A 72 39.85 12.69 -14.60
N THR A 73 39.22 13.57 -15.38
CA THR A 73 38.44 14.69 -14.86
C THR A 73 37.10 14.18 -14.34
N ILE A 74 36.89 14.26 -13.02
CA ILE A 74 35.66 13.80 -12.35
C ILE A 74 34.65 14.94 -12.22
N SER A 75 35.12 16.19 -12.26
CA SER A 75 34.24 17.35 -12.19
C SER A 75 33.33 17.44 -13.41
N ILE A 76 32.04 17.21 -13.18
CA ILE A 76 30.99 17.33 -14.19
C ILE A 76 30.99 18.74 -14.80
N ALA A 77 31.33 19.77 -14.00
CA ALA A 77 31.44 21.15 -14.47
C ALA A 77 32.48 21.31 -15.58
N ILE A 78 33.69 20.80 -15.35
CA ILE A 78 34.83 20.92 -16.27
C ILE A 78 34.58 20.06 -17.51
N LEU A 79 33.98 18.87 -17.34
CA LEU A 79 33.59 18.01 -18.45
C LEU A 79 32.59 18.72 -19.38
N LEU A 80 31.55 19.34 -18.82
CA LEU A 80 30.56 20.08 -19.60
C LEU A 80 31.18 21.27 -20.32
N GLU A 81 32.06 22.03 -19.66
CA GLU A 81 32.76 23.15 -20.29
C GLU A 81 33.66 22.69 -21.45
N SER A 82 34.34 21.55 -21.30
CA SER A 82 35.19 20.98 -22.36
C SER A 82 34.42 20.55 -23.61
N LEU A 83 33.15 20.17 -23.47
CA LEU A 83 32.28 19.78 -24.59
C LEU A 83 31.72 20.97 -25.37
N ILE A 84 31.79 22.19 -24.83
CA ILE A 84 31.15 23.41 -25.38
C ILE A 84 32.21 24.41 -25.90
N LEU A 85 33.48 23.99 -26.01
CA LEU A 85 34.61 24.87 -26.34
C LEU A 85 34.51 25.59 -27.70
N GLU A 86 33.70 25.10 -28.64
CA GLU A 86 33.60 25.65 -30.01
C GLU A 86 32.67 26.86 -30.15
N VAL A 87 31.95 27.26 -29.10
CA VAL A 87 30.99 28.38 -29.17
C VAL A 87 31.67 29.72 -28.85
N GLN A 88 31.80 30.58 -29.87
CA GLN A 88 32.45 31.90 -29.75
C GLN A 88 31.59 32.96 -29.04
N ASP A 89 30.26 32.85 -29.10
CA ASP A 89 29.36 33.80 -28.41
C ASP A 89 29.26 33.44 -26.92
N GLU A 90 29.72 34.34 -26.05
CA GLU A 90 29.66 34.17 -24.60
C GLU A 90 28.23 33.99 -24.07
N LYS A 91 27.24 34.67 -24.67
CA LYS A 91 25.83 34.53 -24.26
C LYS A 91 25.28 33.15 -24.63
N ALA A 92 25.54 32.68 -25.84
CA ALA A 92 25.18 31.34 -26.26
C ALA A 92 25.88 30.27 -25.39
N LYS A 93 27.16 30.44 -25.08
CA LYS A 93 27.93 29.54 -24.21
C LYS A 93 27.32 29.45 -22.81
N ALA A 94 26.98 30.58 -22.19
CA ALA A 94 26.35 30.60 -20.87
C ALA A 94 24.98 29.89 -20.85
N ASN A 95 24.15 30.10 -21.87
CA ASN A 95 22.85 29.43 -21.99
C ASN A 95 22.98 27.92 -22.18
N LEU A 96 23.97 27.46 -22.96
CA LEU A 96 24.25 26.03 -23.16
C LEU A 96 24.73 25.35 -21.89
N ILE A 97 25.62 25.99 -21.12
CA ILE A 97 26.07 25.49 -19.82
C ILE A 97 24.89 25.36 -18.86
N ALA A 98 24.04 26.39 -18.78
CA ALA A 98 22.83 26.34 -17.95
C ALA A 98 21.87 25.21 -18.37
N PHE A 99 21.70 24.98 -19.68
CA PHE A 99 20.91 23.87 -20.19
C PHE A 99 21.51 22.49 -19.83
N ALA A 100 22.83 22.33 -19.98
CA ALA A 100 23.53 21.11 -19.63
C ALA A 100 23.37 20.76 -18.14
N TRP A 101 23.48 21.76 -17.25
CA TRP A 101 23.21 21.57 -15.82
C TRP A 101 21.78 21.16 -15.53
N ILE A 102 20.79 21.70 -16.24
CA ILE A 102 19.39 21.27 -16.11
C ILE A 102 19.25 19.78 -16.48
N VAL A 103 19.92 19.33 -17.55
CA VAL A 103 19.92 17.91 -17.95
C VAL A 103 20.56 17.03 -16.88
N VAL A 104 21.72 17.42 -16.35
CA VAL A 104 22.41 16.69 -15.27
C VAL A 104 21.53 16.59 -14.02
N ILE A 105 20.93 17.70 -13.59
CA ILE A 105 20.02 17.70 -12.44
C ILE A 105 18.83 16.78 -12.72
N SER A 106 18.23 16.86 -13.91
CA SER A 106 17.07 16.05 -14.30
C SER A 106 17.36 14.55 -14.26
N LEU A 107 18.51 14.11 -14.79
CA LEU A 107 18.92 12.71 -14.73
C LEU A 107 19.25 12.29 -13.29
N GLY A 108 19.93 13.16 -12.54
CA GLY A 108 20.28 12.93 -11.15
C GLY A 108 19.05 12.76 -10.24
N THR A 109 18.01 13.57 -10.42
CA THR A 109 16.75 13.46 -9.65
C THR A 109 16.01 12.15 -9.94
N ILE A 110 16.06 11.65 -11.18
CA ILE A 110 15.48 10.36 -11.54
C ILE A 110 16.30 9.21 -10.92
N LEU A 111 17.63 9.29 -10.98
CA LEU A 111 18.52 8.27 -10.39
C LEU A 111 18.34 8.15 -8.88
N ILE A 112 18.26 9.28 -8.16
CA ILE A 112 18.05 9.25 -6.71
C ILE A 112 16.68 8.67 -6.34
N ALA A 113 15.64 8.89 -7.15
CA ALA A 113 14.32 8.28 -6.96
C ALA A 113 14.35 6.75 -7.10
N TYR A 114 15.06 6.23 -8.11
CA TYR A 114 15.30 4.79 -8.22
C TYR A 114 16.10 4.26 -7.02
N PHE A 115 17.19 4.94 -6.65
CA PHE A 115 18.02 4.53 -5.53
C PHE A 115 17.23 4.50 -4.21
N TRP A 116 16.43 5.52 -3.94
CA TRP A 116 15.54 5.56 -2.78
C TRP A 116 14.57 4.37 -2.79
N SER A 117 13.95 4.09 -3.94
CA SER A 117 12.99 2.98 -4.07
C SER A 117 13.63 1.61 -3.83
N VAL A 118 14.84 1.40 -4.38
CA VAL A 118 15.63 0.17 -4.17
C VAL A 118 16.04 0.03 -2.71
N CYS A 119 16.56 1.10 -2.09
CA CYS A 119 16.95 1.09 -0.68
C CYS A 119 15.76 0.77 0.24
N SER A 120 14.60 1.35 -0.02
CA SER A 120 13.37 1.09 0.75
C SER A 120 12.96 -0.38 0.65
N ARG A 121 13.01 -0.94 -0.56
CA ARG A 121 12.71 -2.35 -0.82
C ARG A 121 13.70 -3.28 -0.12
N ALA A 122 15.01 -3.02 -0.24
CA ALA A 122 16.05 -3.79 0.42
C ALA A 122 15.87 -3.78 1.95
N ARG A 123 15.59 -2.61 2.55
CA ARG A 123 15.32 -2.49 3.99
C ARG A 123 14.11 -3.30 4.43
N LEU A 124 13.04 -3.31 3.62
CA LEU A 124 11.84 -4.09 3.91
C LEU A 124 12.13 -5.60 3.85
N HIS A 125 12.86 -6.05 2.83
CA HIS A 125 13.29 -7.45 2.71
C HIS A 125 14.15 -7.88 3.89
N ILE A 126 15.09 -7.05 4.35
CA ILE A 126 15.90 -7.34 5.55
C ILE A 126 15.01 -7.48 6.79
N LYS A 127 13.97 -6.65 6.93
CA LYS A 127 13.09 -6.68 8.11
C LYS A 127 12.13 -7.88 8.13
N ALA A 128 11.55 -8.25 7.00
CA ALA A 128 10.49 -9.26 6.91
C ALA A 128 10.98 -10.63 6.40
N GLY A 129 12.19 -10.70 5.83
CA GLY A 129 12.84 -11.90 5.30
C GLY A 129 12.24 -12.41 3.98
N THR A 130 10.93 -12.51 3.89
CA THR A 130 10.19 -13.03 2.73
C THR A 130 9.26 -11.98 2.12
N LEU A 131 9.00 -12.10 0.81
CA LEU A 131 8.13 -11.16 0.08
C LEU A 131 6.68 -11.20 0.60
N GLU A 132 6.16 -12.39 0.89
CA GLU A 132 4.81 -12.57 1.46
C GLU A 132 4.67 -11.88 2.82
N LYS A 133 5.60 -12.12 3.75
CA LYS A 133 5.58 -11.45 5.06
C LYS A 133 5.72 -9.94 4.94
N SER A 134 6.49 -9.46 3.97
CA SER A 134 6.63 -8.03 3.68
C SER A 134 5.29 -7.41 3.26
N LYS A 135 4.56 -8.09 2.37
CA LYS A 135 3.23 -7.69 1.91
C LYS A 135 2.22 -7.69 3.06
N ILE A 136 2.18 -8.76 3.85
CA ILE A 136 1.29 -8.87 5.02
C ILE A 136 1.57 -7.76 6.04
N LEU A 137 2.84 -7.47 6.34
CA LEU A 137 3.23 -6.43 7.29
C LEU A 137 2.77 -5.04 6.83
N LEU A 138 3.00 -4.73 5.55
CA LEU A 138 2.58 -3.44 4.99
C LEU A 138 1.06 -3.31 4.94
N MET A 139 0.36 -4.36 4.49
CA MET A 139 -1.09 -4.38 4.47
C MET A 139 -1.67 -4.22 5.87
N SER A 140 -1.12 -4.94 6.87
CA SER A 140 -1.51 -4.79 8.28
C SER A 140 -1.38 -3.34 8.76
N LYS A 141 -0.27 -2.67 8.42
CA LYS A 141 -0.05 -1.28 8.80
C LYS A 141 -1.01 -0.32 8.11
N VAL A 142 -1.31 -0.53 6.82
CA VAL A 142 -2.24 0.33 6.06
C VAL A 142 -3.68 0.15 6.54
N LEU A 143 -4.12 -1.10 6.76
CA LEU A 143 -5.47 -1.41 7.21
C LEU A 143 -5.67 -1.10 8.71
N SER A 144 -4.60 -0.99 9.50
CA SER A 144 -4.71 -0.65 10.93
C SER A 144 -5.32 0.72 11.23
N ASP A 145 -5.36 1.61 10.24
CA ASP A 145 -6.00 2.93 10.37
C ASP A 145 -7.53 2.83 10.52
N ASN A 146 -8.14 1.74 10.04
CA ASN A 146 -9.58 1.47 10.14
C ASN A 146 -9.83 0.20 10.98
N PRO A 147 -10.57 0.29 12.11
CA PRO A 147 -10.81 -0.86 12.97
C PRO A 147 -11.56 -2.01 12.28
N MET A 148 -12.43 -1.69 11.31
CA MET A 148 -13.18 -2.70 10.55
C MET A 148 -12.26 -3.47 9.61
N ASP A 149 -11.44 -2.77 8.84
CA ASP A 149 -10.49 -3.37 7.89
C ASP A 149 -9.45 -4.22 8.61
N LYS A 150 -8.97 -3.74 9.77
CA LYS A 150 -8.10 -4.53 10.64
C LYS A 150 -8.76 -5.85 11.06
N LEU A 151 -10.02 -5.80 11.46
CA LEU A 151 -10.77 -6.96 11.93
C LEU A 151 -11.05 -7.96 10.78
N PHE A 152 -11.37 -7.48 9.58
CA PHE A 152 -11.48 -8.32 8.38
C PHE A 152 -10.13 -8.94 7.98
N PHE A 153 -9.05 -8.17 8.03
CA PHE A 153 -7.71 -8.65 7.74
C PHE A 153 -7.24 -9.71 8.74
N GLU A 154 -7.49 -9.53 10.03
CA GLU A 154 -7.21 -10.54 11.05
C GLU A 154 -8.08 -11.80 10.85
N SER A 155 -9.34 -11.67 10.46
CA SER A 155 -10.19 -12.81 10.13
C SER A 155 -9.66 -13.60 8.94
N TYR A 156 -9.19 -12.90 7.88
CA TYR A 156 -8.55 -13.50 6.72
C TYR A 156 -7.27 -14.25 7.08
N LEU A 157 -6.40 -13.65 7.89
CA LEU A 157 -5.12 -14.26 8.28
C LEU A 157 -5.29 -15.49 9.19
N TYR A 158 -6.21 -15.42 10.15
CA TYR A 158 -6.34 -16.44 11.21
C TYR A 158 -7.56 -17.33 11.04
N SER A 159 -8.32 -17.19 9.95
CA SER A 159 -9.60 -17.90 9.74
C SER A 159 -10.55 -17.77 10.96
N ARG A 160 -10.52 -16.61 11.63
CA ARG A 160 -11.28 -16.39 12.85
C ARG A 160 -12.69 -15.89 12.52
N PRO A 161 -13.76 -16.51 13.03
CA PRO A 161 -15.13 -16.13 12.69
C PRO A 161 -15.52 -14.73 13.15
N LEU A 162 -16.27 -14.05 12.29
CA LEU A 162 -16.87 -12.75 12.51
C LEU A 162 -18.39 -12.85 12.46
N LEU A 163 -19.06 -12.02 13.24
CA LEU A 163 -20.48 -11.70 13.08
C LEU A 163 -20.59 -10.37 12.35
N LEU A 164 -21.20 -10.40 11.17
CA LEU A 164 -21.49 -9.23 10.35
C LEU A 164 -23.00 -8.92 10.42
N SER A 165 -23.36 -7.71 10.81
CA SER A 165 -24.74 -7.21 10.73
C SER A 165 -24.85 -6.25 9.55
N LEU A 166 -25.72 -6.57 8.60
CA LEU A 166 -25.97 -5.73 7.42
C LEU A 166 -27.12 -4.75 7.64
N ASN A 167 -27.18 -3.69 6.82
CA ASN A 167 -28.26 -2.71 6.83
C ASN A 167 -29.66 -3.31 6.55
N SER A 168 -29.73 -4.43 5.83
CA SER A 168 -30.94 -5.20 5.54
C SER A 168 -31.46 -6.01 6.72
N ARG A 169 -30.85 -5.86 7.91
CA ARG A 169 -31.04 -6.71 9.11
C ARG A 169 -30.57 -8.15 8.93
N LYS A 170 -30.04 -8.53 7.77
CA LYS A 170 -29.39 -9.82 7.57
C LYS A 170 -28.14 -9.90 8.44
N VAL A 171 -27.94 -11.04 9.10
CA VAL A 171 -26.75 -11.33 9.89
C VAL A 171 -26.04 -12.51 9.30
N TYR A 172 -24.72 -12.42 9.17
CA TYR A 172 -23.86 -13.53 8.79
C TYR A 172 -22.84 -13.80 9.87
N VAL A 173 -22.53 -15.07 10.10
CA VAL A 173 -21.36 -15.49 10.85
C VAL A 173 -20.49 -16.33 9.93
N GLY A 174 -19.21 -15.99 9.80
CA GLY A 174 -18.30 -16.64 8.85
C GLY A 174 -16.87 -16.13 8.95
N THR A 175 -16.00 -16.64 8.08
CA THR A 175 -14.60 -16.21 7.98
C THR A 175 -14.37 -15.47 6.68
N ILE A 176 -13.52 -14.44 6.71
CA ILE A 176 -13.15 -13.72 5.49
C ILE A 176 -12.21 -14.59 4.66
N ASN A 177 -12.57 -14.81 3.40
CA ASN A 177 -11.77 -15.57 2.43
C ASN A 177 -10.96 -14.65 1.52
N SER A 178 -11.49 -13.49 1.19
CA SER A 178 -10.79 -12.50 0.37
C SER A 178 -11.23 -11.09 0.74
N LEU A 179 -10.31 -10.15 0.59
CA LEU A 179 -10.53 -8.72 0.70
C LEU A 179 -10.40 -8.12 -0.70
N GLY A 180 -11.29 -7.21 -1.07
CA GLY A 180 -11.15 -6.47 -2.32
C GLY A 180 -9.78 -5.79 -2.41
N GLU A 181 -9.17 -5.82 -3.60
CA GLU A 181 -7.90 -5.15 -3.84
C GLU A 181 -8.08 -3.63 -3.73
N LEU A 182 -7.08 -2.98 -3.13
CA LEU A 182 -7.00 -1.52 -3.08
C LEU A 182 -6.68 -1.03 -4.49
N ASN A 183 -7.67 -0.45 -5.18
CA ASN A 183 -7.50 0.12 -6.51
C ASN A 183 -7.90 1.61 -6.50
N GLU A 184 -7.24 2.42 -7.34
CA GLU A 184 -7.43 3.88 -7.42
C GLU A 184 -8.87 4.29 -7.73
N SER A 185 -9.64 3.43 -8.39
CA SER A 185 -11.06 3.62 -8.74
C SER A 185 -12.03 3.17 -7.64
N SER A 186 -11.59 2.30 -6.73
CA SER A 186 -12.45 1.62 -5.75
C SER A 186 -12.46 2.37 -4.42
N GLY A 187 -12.85 3.65 -4.44
CA GLY A 187 -13.25 4.34 -3.21
C GLY A 187 -14.61 3.83 -2.74
N MET A 188 -14.86 3.77 -1.42
CA MET A 188 -16.08 3.36 -0.67
C MET A 188 -16.75 2.01 -1.04
N ASP A 189 -16.54 1.49 -2.25
CA ASP A 189 -17.10 0.27 -2.85
C ASP A 189 -16.13 -0.91 -2.69
N GLN A 190 -15.60 -1.09 -1.47
CA GLN A 190 -14.81 -2.28 -1.20
C GLN A 190 -15.74 -3.46 -0.96
N GLU A 191 -15.47 -4.58 -1.63
CA GLU A 191 -16.15 -5.84 -1.41
C GLU A 191 -15.30 -6.77 -0.54
N ILE A 192 -15.96 -7.57 0.29
CA ILE A 192 -15.34 -8.67 1.02
C ILE A 192 -15.98 -9.99 0.58
N SER A 193 -15.18 -11.05 0.54
CA SER A 193 -15.67 -12.40 0.34
C SER A 193 -15.71 -13.12 1.69
N LEU A 194 -16.90 -13.58 2.07
CA LEU A 194 -17.17 -14.30 3.31
C LEU A 194 -17.49 -15.76 2.99
N ILE A 195 -16.83 -16.68 3.68
CA ILE A 195 -17.29 -18.08 3.78
C ILE A 195 -18.26 -18.14 4.98
N PRO A 196 -19.58 -18.26 4.74
CA PRO A 196 -20.55 -18.26 5.81
C PRO A 196 -20.54 -19.62 6.52
N ILE A 197 -20.64 -19.57 7.85
CA ILE A 197 -20.91 -20.73 8.71
C ILE A 197 -22.40 -20.79 9.03
N MET A 198 -23.00 -19.65 9.33
CA MET A 198 -24.44 -19.51 9.56
C MET A 198 -24.92 -18.12 9.21
N SER A 199 -26.21 -17.99 8.94
CA SER A 199 -26.85 -16.70 8.71
C SER A 199 -28.23 -16.66 9.32
N GLY A 200 -28.73 -15.43 9.43
CA GLY A 200 -29.97 -15.14 10.12
C GLY A 200 -30.40 -13.72 9.87
N TYR A 201 -31.19 -13.20 10.80
CA TYR A 201 -31.60 -11.81 10.81
C TYR A 201 -31.67 -11.28 12.24
N ARG A 202 -31.60 -9.95 12.37
CA ARG A 202 -31.85 -9.25 13.61
C ARG A 202 -33.32 -8.85 13.69
N ASN A 203 -34.00 -9.24 14.77
CA ASN A 203 -35.38 -8.84 15.02
C ASN A 203 -35.46 -7.30 15.15
N GLU A 204 -36.52 -6.70 14.62
CA GLU A 204 -36.71 -5.24 14.63
C GLU A 204 -36.91 -4.69 16.03
N ASP A 205 -37.79 -5.35 16.80
CA ASP A 205 -38.28 -4.86 18.08
C ASP A 205 -37.33 -5.23 19.21
N THR A 206 -36.80 -6.46 19.19
CA THR A 206 -35.96 -6.99 20.27
C THR A 206 -34.47 -6.82 20.02
N LEU A 207 -34.07 -6.49 18.79
CA LEU A 207 -32.68 -6.44 18.33
C LEU A 207 -31.90 -7.75 18.51
N GLU A 208 -32.61 -8.86 18.78
CA GLU A 208 -32.02 -10.17 18.95
C GLU A 208 -31.62 -10.79 17.60
N VAL A 209 -30.49 -11.49 17.59
CA VAL A 209 -30.05 -12.25 16.42
C VAL A 209 -30.75 -13.62 16.42
N HIS A 210 -31.40 -13.93 15.31
CA HIS A 210 -32.05 -15.22 15.04
C HIS A 210 -31.34 -15.91 13.87
N PHE A 211 -30.64 -17.00 14.15
CA PHE A 211 -30.00 -17.83 13.12
C PHE A 211 -31.01 -18.79 12.49
N THR A 212 -31.13 -18.75 11.17
CA THR A 212 -32.11 -19.53 10.40
C THR A 212 -31.47 -20.53 9.45
N THR A 213 -30.22 -20.30 9.06
CA THR A 213 -29.54 -21.08 8.02
C THR A 213 -28.15 -21.44 8.50
N TYR A 214 -27.80 -22.72 8.42
CA TYR A 214 -26.49 -23.27 8.78
C TYR A 214 -25.87 -23.86 7.52
N TYR A 215 -24.69 -23.38 7.15
CA TYR A 215 -24.04 -23.72 5.88
C TYR A 215 -23.11 -24.94 6.02
N GLU A 216 -23.48 -25.93 6.83
CA GLU A 216 -22.68 -27.15 6.99
C GLU A 216 -22.35 -27.76 5.62
N VAL A 217 -21.07 -27.81 5.25
CA VAL A 217 -20.44 -28.85 4.41
C VAL A 217 -21.14 -29.19 3.07
N ILE A 218 -21.97 -28.32 2.47
CA ILE A 218 -22.70 -28.66 1.22
C ILE A 218 -21.98 -28.19 -0.06
N ALA A 219 -21.01 -27.26 0.00
CA ALA A 219 -20.18 -26.97 -1.16
C ALA A 219 -18.85 -26.32 -0.76
N THR A 220 -17.77 -26.81 -1.37
CA THR A 220 -16.39 -26.30 -1.24
C THR A 220 -16.18 -24.88 -1.78
N ASP A 221 -17.20 -24.23 -2.36
CA ASP A 221 -17.08 -22.92 -3.03
C ASP A 221 -18.15 -21.90 -2.63
N LEU A 222 -18.73 -22.01 -1.44
CA LEU A 222 -19.78 -21.08 -1.00
C LEU A 222 -19.16 -19.77 -0.48
N ASN A 223 -18.85 -18.88 -1.42
CA ASN A 223 -18.37 -17.52 -1.14
C ASN A 223 -19.52 -16.51 -1.32
N ILE A 224 -19.80 -15.74 -0.28
CA ILE A 224 -20.73 -14.61 -0.35
C ILE A 224 -19.91 -13.33 -0.47
N VAL A 225 -20.14 -12.57 -1.54
CA VAL A 225 -19.52 -11.26 -1.75
C VAL A 225 -20.44 -10.19 -1.15
N ILE A 226 -19.89 -9.34 -0.28
CA ILE A 226 -20.63 -8.30 0.45
C ILE A 226 -19.90 -6.97 0.26
N ARG A 227 -20.61 -5.93 -0.18
CA ARG A 227 -20.09 -4.56 -0.16
C ARG A 227 -19.95 -4.07 1.28
N GLN A 228 -18.80 -3.54 1.64
CA GLN A 228 -18.49 -3.10 3.00
C GLN A 228 -19.41 -1.97 3.49
N ASP A 229 -19.87 -1.10 2.58
CA ASP A 229 -20.83 -0.03 2.91
C ASP A 229 -22.19 -0.55 3.39
N GLN A 230 -22.52 -1.82 3.12
CA GLN A 230 -23.74 -2.47 3.61
C GLN A 230 -23.57 -3.03 5.03
N ILE A 231 -22.35 -3.08 5.57
CA ILE A 231 -22.03 -3.64 6.88
C ILE A 231 -22.18 -2.55 7.94
N LEU A 232 -23.20 -2.67 8.80
CA LEU A 232 -23.41 -1.74 9.91
C LEU A 232 -22.44 -1.97 11.06
N SER A 233 -22.12 -3.24 11.33
CA SER A 233 -21.17 -3.60 12.39
C SER A 233 -20.56 -4.97 12.12
N ALA A 234 -19.32 -5.13 12.57
CA ALA A 234 -18.66 -6.42 12.66
C ALA A 234 -18.07 -6.62 14.05
N SER A 235 -18.09 -7.86 14.52
CA SER A 235 -17.44 -8.25 15.78
C SER A 235 -16.89 -9.66 15.66
N TRP A 236 -15.92 -10.00 16.50
CA TRP A 236 -15.54 -11.40 16.67
C TRP A 236 -16.74 -12.23 17.09
N PHE A 237 -16.86 -13.43 16.52
CA PHE A 237 -17.85 -14.39 16.93
C PHE A 237 -17.17 -15.61 17.55
N ASP A 238 -17.55 -15.89 18.79
CA ASP A 238 -17.07 -17.03 19.54
C ASP A 238 -18.27 -17.90 19.91
N PHE A 239 -18.22 -19.16 19.48
CA PHE A 239 -19.32 -20.10 19.62
C PHE A 239 -19.58 -20.45 21.09
N ASP A 240 -18.53 -20.57 21.89
CA ASP A 240 -18.62 -20.95 23.30
C ASP A 240 -19.14 -19.79 24.15
N ILE A 241 -18.67 -18.57 23.87
CA ILE A 241 -19.18 -17.36 24.52
C ILE A 241 -20.65 -17.15 24.15
N TYR A 242 -21.00 -17.27 22.87
CA TYR A 242 -22.39 -17.12 22.43
C TYR A 242 -23.30 -18.12 23.14
N LYS A 243 -22.85 -19.38 23.30
CA LYS A 243 -23.58 -20.42 24.01
C LYS A 243 -23.80 -20.12 25.49
N LYS A 244 -22.77 -19.62 26.17
CA LYS A 244 -22.87 -19.21 27.58
C LYS A 244 -23.85 -18.04 27.77
N LEU A 245 -23.88 -17.10 26.83
CA LEU A 245 -24.77 -15.94 26.88
C LEU A 245 -26.22 -16.26 26.44
N ASN A 246 -26.42 -17.30 25.62
CA ASN A 246 -27.72 -17.67 25.06
C ASN A 246 -28.12 -19.14 25.34
N PRO A 247 -28.16 -19.60 26.60
CA PRO A 247 -28.34 -21.01 26.93
C PRO A 247 -29.70 -21.58 26.49
N ARG A 248 -30.75 -20.75 26.46
CA ARG A 248 -32.12 -21.16 26.09
C ARG A 248 -32.32 -21.39 24.59
N LYS A 249 -31.47 -20.84 23.72
CA LYS A 249 -31.63 -20.90 22.26
C LYS A 249 -30.98 -22.14 21.62
N ILE A 250 -30.21 -22.92 22.38
CA ILE A 250 -29.39 -24.03 21.85
C ILE A 250 -30.05 -25.39 22.05
N SER A 251 -31.08 -25.49 22.91
CA SER A 251 -31.85 -26.72 23.11
C SER A 251 -32.61 -27.17 21.84
N SER A 252 -32.90 -26.26 20.91
CA SER A 252 -33.55 -26.54 19.62
C SER A 252 -32.58 -26.82 18.47
N ILE A 253 -31.27 -26.68 18.68
CA ILE A 253 -30.26 -26.70 17.60
C ILE A 253 -29.08 -27.65 17.93
N SER A 254 -29.24 -28.48 18.95
CA SER A 254 -28.14 -29.17 19.64
C SER A 254 -27.31 -30.13 18.78
N SER A 255 -27.84 -30.69 17.69
CA SER A 255 -27.12 -31.66 16.83
C SER A 255 -26.11 -31.01 15.88
N ILE A 256 -26.42 -29.83 15.33
CA ILE A 256 -25.59 -29.10 14.36
C ILE A 256 -24.48 -28.31 15.09
N TRP A 257 -24.79 -27.72 16.24
CA TRP A 257 -23.84 -26.89 16.99
C TRP A 257 -22.73 -27.68 17.67
N THR A 258 -22.98 -28.92 18.11
CA THR A 258 -21.93 -29.79 18.67
C THR A 258 -20.88 -30.13 17.63
N THR A 259 -21.29 -30.36 16.38
CA THR A 259 -20.37 -30.68 15.28
C THR A 259 -19.51 -29.48 14.87
N LEU A 260 -20.03 -28.26 15.01
CA LEU A 260 -19.29 -27.01 14.73
C LEU A 260 -18.27 -26.65 15.84
N CYS A 261 -18.58 -26.95 17.10
CA CYS A 261 -17.65 -26.77 18.22
C CYS A 261 -16.55 -27.84 18.23
N ASP A 262 -16.89 -29.11 17.97
CA ASP A 262 -15.94 -30.23 18.06
C ASP A 262 -14.92 -30.26 16.91
N LYS A 263 -15.23 -29.67 15.74
CA LYS A 263 -14.29 -29.56 14.61
C LYS A 263 -13.23 -28.45 14.75
N LYS A 264 -13.26 -27.66 15.83
CA LYS A 264 -12.35 -26.52 16.05
C LYS A 264 -11.54 -26.60 17.35
N GLY A 265 -11.54 -27.76 18.01
CA GLY A 265 -10.63 -28.10 19.10
C GLY A 265 -9.27 -28.56 18.59
#